data_AF-A0A387BRC0-F1
#
_entry.id   AF-A0A387BRC0-F1
#
_cell.length_a   1.000
_cell.length_b   1.000
_cell.length_c   1.000
_cell.angle_alpha   90.00
_cell.angle_beta   90.00
_cell.angle_gamma   90.00
#
_symmetry.space_group_name_H-M   'P 1'
#
loop_
_entity.id
_entity.type
_entity.pdbx_description
1 polymer ?
#
loop_
_entity_poly.entity_id
_entity_poly.type
_entity_poly.pdbx_seq_one_letter_code
_entity_poly.pdbx_strand_id
1 'polypeptide(L)'
;MVTDLTQSAAPTASLASRPPAASVITQCLAEQSKLTGRKRIADILGLSPLTDDALPWFTGALGELAVGRELARLDAAKGWVVLHSVPVGNRDSDIDHVVIGPAGVFTINTKHHSGQRISTGRSLIFVSGQAKPYIRNSVFEAERASKRLTEAVGFPVTAHPVLAFVDPKELAGKRDLDGVHLVDAAGLRSAL
;
A
#
# COMPACT_ATOMS: atom_id res chain seq x y z
N MET A 1 -25.21 20.62 36.90
CA MET A 1 -24.02 19.83 37.26
C MET A 1 -24.29 18.39 36.82
N VAL A 2 -23.95 18.05 35.57
CA VAL A 2 -23.89 16.67 35.08
C VAL A 2 -22.65 16.62 34.21
N THR A 3 -21.77 15.70 34.58
CA THR A 3 -20.35 15.66 34.26
C THR A 3 -20.11 15.26 32.81
N ASP A 4 -19.21 15.99 32.16
CA ASP A 4 -18.68 15.77 30.83
C ASP A 4 -17.97 14.41 30.77
N LEU A 5 -18.51 13.47 30.00
CA LEU A 5 -17.84 12.21 29.69
C LEU A 5 -16.84 12.50 28.58
N THR A 6 -15.63 12.88 28.98
CA THR A 6 -14.44 12.87 28.12
C THR A 6 -14.34 11.53 27.42
N GLN A 7 -14.66 11.53 26.13
CA GLN A 7 -14.42 10.43 25.22
C GLN A 7 -12.90 10.23 25.13
N SER A 8 -12.40 9.28 25.93
CA SER A 8 -11.00 8.86 25.88
C SER A 8 -10.74 8.22 24.52
N ALA A 9 -10.20 8.99 23.57
CA ALA A 9 -9.60 8.43 22.36
C ALA A 9 -8.48 7.48 22.80
N ALA A 10 -8.61 6.20 22.45
CA ALA A 10 -7.51 5.25 22.61
C ALA A 10 -6.25 5.86 21.97
N PRO A 11 -5.06 5.73 22.59
CA PRO A 11 -3.84 6.30 22.03
C PRO A 11 -3.66 5.77 20.60
N THR A 12 -3.76 6.67 19.62
CA THR A 12 -3.57 6.31 18.21
C THR A 12 -2.17 5.75 18.09
N ALA A 13 -2.04 4.42 17.93
CA ALA A 13 -0.75 3.76 17.84
C ALA A 13 0.12 4.48 16.79
N SER A 14 1.38 4.77 17.16
CA SER A 14 2.33 5.45 16.29
C SER A 14 2.41 4.76 14.93
N LEU A 15 2.45 5.54 13.84
CA LEU A 15 2.62 4.99 12.49
C LEU A 15 3.87 4.13 12.36
N ALA A 16 4.92 4.46 13.11
CA ALA A 16 6.18 3.70 13.14
C ALA A 16 6.03 2.29 13.75
N SER A 17 4.94 2.03 14.47
CA SER A 17 4.67 0.72 15.07
C SER A 17 3.67 -0.13 14.28
N ARG A 18 3.10 0.41 13.19
CA ARG A 18 2.12 -0.32 12.38
C ARG A 18 2.84 -1.39 11.55
N PRO A 19 2.34 -2.64 11.55
CA PRO A 19 2.86 -3.64 10.63
C PRO A 19 2.44 -3.32 9.19
N PRO A 20 3.19 -3.80 8.18
CA PRO A 20 2.74 -3.77 6.78
C PRO A 20 1.38 -4.46 6.63
N ALA A 21 0.58 -3.99 5.67
CA ALA A 21 -0.76 -4.52 5.35
C ALA A 21 -1.83 -4.38 6.45
N ALA A 22 -1.59 -3.65 7.55
CA ALA A 22 -2.52 -3.59 8.68
C ALA A 22 -3.95 -3.16 8.25
N SER A 23 -4.04 -2.11 7.41
CA SER A 23 -5.32 -1.58 6.94
C SER A 23 -6.05 -2.58 6.03
N VAL A 24 -5.34 -3.15 5.05
CA VAL A 24 -5.92 -4.10 4.09
C VAL A 24 -6.29 -5.44 4.73
N ILE A 25 -5.54 -5.92 5.73
CA ILE A 25 -5.92 -7.09 6.54
C ILE A 25 -7.21 -6.79 7.32
N THR A 26 -7.34 -5.60 7.89
CA THR A 26 -8.57 -5.19 8.60
C THR A 26 -9.77 -5.20 7.66
N GLN A 27 -9.64 -4.67 6.44
CA GLN A 27 -10.70 -4.70 5.42
C GLN A 27 -11.04 -6.14 4.99
N CYS A 28 -10.03 -6.98 4.77
CA CYS A 28 -10.22 -8.39 4.43
C CYS A 28 -11.05 -9.12 5.51
N LEU A 29 -10.73 -8.90 6.79
CA LEU A 29 -11.44 -9.50 7.91
C LEU A 29 -12.86 -8.93 8.04
N ALA A 30 -13.04 -7.63 7.82
CA ALA A 30 -14.35 -6.99 7.85
C ALA A 30 -15.28 -7.59 6.77
N GLU A 31 -14.81 -7.71 5.53
CA GLU A 31 -15.59 -8.35 4.45
C GLU A 31 -15.88 -9.82 4.74
N GLN A 32 -14.88 -10.57 5.21
CA GLN A 32 -15.05 -11.98 5.56
C GLN A 32 -16.05 -12.18 6.72
N SER A 33 -16.09 -11.27 7.69
CA SER A 33 -16.97 -11.36 8.87
C SER A 33 -18.45 -11.19 8.55
N LYS A 34 -18.80 -10.64 7.38
CA LYS A 34 -20.20 -10.51 6.92
C LYS A 34 -20.85 -11.87 6.64
N LEU A 35 -20.07 -12.94 6.54
CA LEU A 35 -20.60 -14.30 6.43
C LEU A 35 -21.24 -14.77 7.73
N THR A 36 -22.57 -14.90 7.73
CA THR A 36 -23.29 -15.60 8.80
C THR A 36 -23.39 -17.09 8.50
N GLY A 37 -22.88 -17.96 9.39
CA GLY A 37 -23.25 -19.39 9.40
C GLY A 37 -22.61 -20.26 8.32
N ARG A 38 -21.30 -20.16 8.09
CA ARG A 38 -20.58 -21.03 7.15
C ARG A 38 -20.68 -22.51 7.60
N LYS A 39 -21.31 -23.36 6.78
CA LYS A 39 -21.41 -24.80 7.05
C LYS A 39 -20.05 -25.45 6.75
N ARG A 40 -19.50 -26.23 7.70
CA ARG A 40 -18.25 -27.00 7.59
C ARG A 40 -18.12 -27.90 6.33
N ILE A 41 -19.22 -28.14 5.61
CA ILE A 41 -19.24 -28.94 4.38
C ILE A 41 -18.56 -28.20 3.21
N ALA A 42 -18.62 -26.87 3.17
CA ALA A 42 -17.96 -26.08 2.11
C ALA A 42 -16.44 -26.27 2.10
N ASP A 43 -15.83 -26.47 3.28
CA ASP A 43 -14.39 -26.69 3.44
C ASP A 43 -13.95 -28.07 2.93
N ILE A 44 -14.83 -29.08 3.05
CA ILE A 44 -14.59 -30.45 2.57
C ILE A 44 -14.68 -30.51 1.03
N LEU A 45 -15.49 -29.63 0.42
CA LEU A 45 -15.66 -29.57 -1.04
C LEU A 45 -14.58 -28.76 -1.76
N GLY A 46 -13.54 -28.29 -1.05
CA GLY A 46 -12.42 -27.55 -1.64
C GLY A 46 -12.78 -26.14 -2.11
N LEU A 47 -13.90 -25.58 -1.62
CA LEU A 47 -14.24 -24.19 -1.90
C LEU A 47 -13.28 -23.28 -1.12
N SER A 48 -12.82 -22.21 -1.78
CA SER A 48 -11.91 -21.24 -1.15
C SER A 48 -12.49 -20.75 0.18
N PRO A 49 -11.68 -20.70 1.26
CA PRO A 49 -12.14 -20.17 2.54
C PRO A 49 -12.43 -18.66 2.47
N LEU A 50 -12.00 -17.94 1.44
CA LEU A 50 -12.26 -16.52 1.25
C LEU A 50 -13.51 -16.28 0.40
N THR A 51 -14.29 -15.26 0.72
CA THR A 51 -15.34 -14.76 -0.19
C THR A 51 -14.74 -14.05 -1.40
N ASP A 52 -15.52 -13.92 -2.46
CA ASP A 52 -15.13 -13.15 -3.64
C ASP A 52 -14.83 -11.68 -3.29
N ASP A 53 -15.52 -11.12 -2.30
CA ASP A 53 -15.30 -9.74 -1.81
C ASP A 53 -14.03 -9.63 -0.95
N ALA A 54 -13.68 -10.65 -0.17
CA ALA A 54 -12.47 -10.65 0.68
C ALA A 54 -11.19 -10.99 -0.12
N LEU A 55 -11.30 -11.72 -1.22
CA LEU A 55 -10.15 -12.22 -1.99
C LEU A 55 -9.24 -11.09 -2.54
N PRO A 56 -9.77 -9.98 -3.11
CA PRO A 56 -8.93 -8.85 -3.53
C PRO A 56 -8.16 -8.23 -2.37
N TRP A 57 -8.79 -8.08 -1.20
CA TRP A 57 -8.13 -7.55 0.00
C TRP A 57 -7.04 -8.50 0.49
N PHE A 58 -7.30 -9.81 0.55
CA PHE A 58 -6.28 -10.79 0.89
C PHE A 58 -5.09 -10.74 -0.07
N THR A 59 -5.34 -10.66 -1.38
CA THR A 59 -4.28 -10.56 -2.40
C THR A 59 -3.47 -9.28 -2.24
N GLY A 60 -4.14 -8.15 -1.95
CA GLY A 60 -3.52 -6.87 -1.62
C GLY A 60 -2.62 -6.97 -0.39
N ALA A 61 -3.10 -7.58 0.70
CA ALA A 61 -2.32 -7.79 1.92
C ALA A 61 -1.05 -8.60 1.65
N LEU A 62 -1.13 -9.67 0.85
CA LEU A 62 0.05 -10.44 0.47
C LEU A 62 1.09 -9.58 -0.28
N GLY A 63 0.63 -8.69 -1.15
CA GLY A 63 1.49 -7.74 -1.85
C GLY A 63 2.19 -6.79 -0.89
N GLU A 64 1.44 -6.10 -0.05
CA GLU A 64 1.99 -5.16 0.95
C GLU A 64 2.93 -5.83 1.95
N LEU A 65 2.64 -7.08 2.35
CA LEU A 65 3.54 -7.88 3.19
C LEU A 65 4.84 -8.21 2.45
N ALA A 66 4.79 -8.53 1.16
CA ALA A 66 5.98 -8.81 0.36
C ALA A 66 6.86 -7.56 0.23
N VAL A 67 6.27 -6.41 -0.11
CA VAL A 67 6.99 -5.12 -0.15
C VAL A 67 7.52 -4.73 1.23
N GLY A 68 6.73 -4.91 2.28
CA GLY A 68 7.16 -4.65 3.66
C GLY A 68 8.40 -5.46 4.07
N ARG A 69 8.52 -6.72 3.63
CA ARG A 69 9.73 -7.54 3.86
C ARG A 69 10.97 -6.98 3.17
N GLU A 70 10.83 -6.47 1.95
CA GLU A 70 11.96 -5.84 1.25
C GLU A 70 12.38 -4.52 1.91
N LEU A 71 11.40 -3.75 2.41
CA LEU A 71 11.63 -2.49 3.13
C LEU A 71 12.22 -2.69 4.54
N ALA A 72 11.93 -3.80 5.21
CA ALA A 72 12.48 -4.08 6.55
C ALA A 72 14.02 -4.06 6.60
N ARG A 73 14.67 -4.37 5.47
CA ARG A 73 16.13 -4.29 5.33
C ARG A 73 16.64 -2.83 5.23
N LEU A 74 15.82 -1.91 4.70
CA LEU A 74 16.14 -0.48 4.69
C LEU A 74 15.89 0.13 6.07
N ASP A 75 14.82 -0.26 6.75
CA ASP A 75 14.50 0.21 8.11
C ASP A 75 15.63 -0.13 9.11
N ALA A 76 16.31 -1.26 8.90
CA ALA A 76 17.51 -1.62 9.67
C ALA A 76 18.76 -0.77 9.36
N ALA A 77 18.77 -0.02 8.25
CA ALA A 77 19.89 0.83 7.87
C ALA A 77 19.78 2.21 8.53
N LYS A 78 20.91 2.76 8.98
CA LYS A 78 20.94 4.05 9.68
C LYS A 78 20.39 5.18 8.80
N GLY A 79 19.46 5.96 9.37
CA GLY A 79 18.91 7.15 8.73
C GLY A 79 17.67 6.90 7.87
N TRP A 80 17.17 5.66 7.82
CA TRP A 80 15.90 5.33 7.17
C TRP A 80 14.80 5.13 8.19
N VAL A 81 13.57 5.48 7.81
CA VAL A 81 12.34 5.23 8.54
C VAL A 81 11.30 4.72 7.55
N VAL A 82 10.69 3.58 7.85
CA VAL A 82 9.58 3.03 7.06
C VAL A 82 8.28 3.12 7.85
N LEU A 83 7.26 3.75 7.25
CA LEU A 83 5.91 3.84 7.80
C LEU A 83 4.95 3.01 6.95
N HIS A 84 4.04 2.31 7.60
CA HIS A 84 3.07 1.41 6.96
C HIS A 84 1.63 1.88 7.15
N SER A 85 0.78 1.62 6.16
CA SER A 85 -0.66 1.96 6.19
C SER A 85 -0.87 3.40 6.68
N VAL A 86 -0.27 4.36 5.97
CA VAL A 86 -0.23 5.77 6.36
C VAL A 86 -1.51 6.46 5.86
N PRO A 87 -2.38 6.93 6.75
CA PRO A 87 -3.64 7.54 6.34
C PRO A 87 -3.39 8.86 5.64
N VAL A 88 -4.01 9.06 4.47
CA VAL A 88 -3.89 10.28 3.66
C VAL A 88 -5.24 10.79 3.18
N GLY A 89 -5.97 11.45 4.08
CA GLY A 89 -7.23 12.13 3.80
C GLY A 89 -8.30 11.80 4.84
N ASN A 90 -9.56 12.03 4.47
CA ASN A 90 -10.75 11.82 5.32
C ASN A 90 -11.65 10.67 4.82
N ARG A 91 -11.21 9.90 3.80
CA ARG A 91 -12.03 8.88 3.12
C ARG A 91 -11.37 7.49 3.08
N ASP A 92 -10.72 7.09 4.17
CA ASP A 92 -10.11 5.75 4.34
C ASP A 92 -9.10 5.33 3.25
N SER A 93 -8.50 6.31 2.55
CA SER A 93 -7.40 6.03 1.63
C SER A 93 -6.08 6.12 2.38
N ASP A 94 -5.39 4.99 2.49
CA ASP A 94 -4.07 4.87 3.09
C ASP A 94 -3.01 4.70 1.98
N ILE A 95 -1.80 5.21 2.23
CA ILE A 95 -0.61 4.85 1.45
C ILE A 95 -0.03 3.60 2.08
N ASP A 96 0.20 2.57 1.27
CA ASP A 96 0.73 1.28 1.74
C ASP A 96 2.04 1.47 2.51
N HIS A 97 2.99 2.24 1.95
CA HIS A 97 4.26 2.57 2.60
C HIS A 97 4.72 4.01 2.33
N VAL A 98 5.29 4.64 3.35
CA VAL A 98 6.07 5.87 3.21
C VAL A 98 7.48 5.61 3.74
N VAL A 99 8.48 5.85 2.90
CA VAL A 99 9.90 5.65 3.24
C VAL A 99 10.57 7.01 3.30
N ILE A 100 11.28 7.28 4.39
CA ILE A 100 11.97 8.54 4.64
C ILE A 100 13.43 8.22 4.89
N GLY A 101 14.34 8.83 4.14
CA GLY A 101 15.77 8.62 4.32
C GLY A 101 16.64 9.66 3.63
N PRO A 102 17.96 9.43 3.55
CA PRO A 102 18.91 10.38 2.96
C PRO A 102 18.62 10.71 1.49
N ALA A 103 17.99 9.79 0.76
CA ALA A 103 17.61 9.98 -0.64
C ALA A 103 16.30 10.80 -0.82
N GLY A 104 15.57 11.07 0.27
CA GLY A 104 14.33 11.83 0.27
C GLY A 104 13.15 11.07 0.88
N VAL A 105 11.95 11.46 0.47
CA VAL A 105 10.69 10.84 0.88
C VAL A 105 10.08 10.11 -0.30
N PHE A 106 9.63 8.88 -0.10
CA PHE A 106 9.01 8.05 -1.13
C PHE A 106 7.66 7.53 -0.65
N THR A 107 6.64 7.60 -1.50
CA THR A 107 5.36 6.91 -1.28
C THR A 107 5.31 5.69 -2.18
N ILE A 108 5.11 4.51 -1.61
CA ILE A 108 5.12 3.25 -2.36
C ILE A 108 3.70 2.70 -2.38
N ASN A 109 3.17 2.53 -3.58
CA ASN A 109 1.91 1.87 -3.84
C ASN A 109 2.18 0.46 -4.36
N THR A 110 1.54 -0.55 -3.76
CA THR A 110 1.80 -1.95 -4.04
C THR A 110 0.72 -2.55 -4.93
N LYS A 111 1.14 -3.29 -5.95
CA LYS A 111 0.23 -3.98 -6.88
C LYS A 111 0.65 -5.42 -7.10
N HIS A 112 -0.10 -6.33 -6.50
CA HIS A 112 0.13 -7.76 -6.64
C HIS A 112 -0.54 -8.29 -7.91
N HIS A 113 0.29 -8.63 -8.90
CA HIS A 113 -0.14 -9.08 -10.23
C HIS A 113 0.57 -10.37 -10.63
N SER A 114 0.47 -11.37 -9.75
CA SER A 114 1.12 -12.69 -9.90
C SER A 114 0.90 -13.30 -11.29
N GLY A 115 1.99 -13.54 -12.01
CA GLY A 115 1.99 -14.18 -13.34
C GLY A 115 1.42 -13.33 -14.48
N GLN A 116 1.08 -12.07 -14.24
CA GLN A 116 0.51 -11.18 -15.25
C GLN A 116 1.60 -10.33 -15.94
N ARG A 117 1.39 -10.01 -17.22
CA ARG A 117 2.26 -9.08 -17.94
C ARG A 117 1.82 -7.65 -17.68
N ILE A 118 2.79 -6.80 -17.42
CA ILE A 118 2.58 -5.37 -17.19
C ILE A 118 3.31 -4.61 -18.29
N SER A 119 2.63 -3.65 -18.90
CA SER A 119 3.25 -2.77 -19.89
C SER A 119 2.85 -1.31 -19.67
N THR A 120 3.75 -0.40 -20.03
CA THR A 120 3.48 1.04 -19.95
C THR A 120 2.93 1.58 -21.26
N GLY A 121 1.84 2.32 -21.19
CA GLY A 121 1.41 3.24 -22.25
C GLY A 121 2.04 4.63 -22.10
N ARG A 122 1.36 5.65 -22.62
CA ARG A 122 1.80 7.05 -22.50
C ARG A 122 1.66 7.61 -21.09
N SER A 123 0.56 7.31 -20.40
CA SER A 123 0.26 7.76 -19.01
C SER A 123 -0.56 6.72 -18.23
N LEU A 124 -0.62 5.48 -18.72
CA LEU A 124 -1.41 4.40 -18.14
C LEU A 124 -0.55 3.14 -18.01
N ILE A 125 -0.87 2.33 -17.00
CA ILE A 125 -0.38 0.97 -16.87
C ILE A 125 -1.39 0.03 -17.52
N PHE A 126 -0.91 -0.92 -18.29
CA PHE A 126 -1.71 -2.04 -18.78
C PHE A 126 -1.32 -3.30 -18.03
N VAL A 127 -2.30 -3.98 -17.46
CA VAL A 127 -2.13 -5.28 -16.80
C VAL A 127 -2.91 -6.30 -17.61
N SER A 128 -2.21 -7.25 -18.24
CA SER A 128 -2.81 -8.22 -19.15
C SER A 128 -3.71 -7.58 -20.21
N GLY A 129 -3.30 -6.42 -20.74
CA GLY A 129 -4.04 -5.64 -21.75
C GLY A 129 -5.12 -4.71 -21.21
N GLN A 130 -5.43 -4.74 -19.92
CA GLN A 130 -6.42 -3.84 -19.30
C GLN A 130 -5.75 -2.58 -18.75
N ALA A 131 -6.23 -1.40 -19.15
CA ALA A 131 -5.75 -0.13 -18.63
C ALA A 131 -6.11 0.04 -17.14
N LYS A 132 -5.14 0.54 -16.35
CA LYS A 132 -5.27 0.82 -14.92
C LYS A 132 -4.78 2.25 -14.61
N PRO A 133 -5.49 3.00 -13.75
CA PRO A 133 -5.16 4.39 -13.44
C PRO A 133 -4.06 4.53 -12.38
N TYR A 134 -3.14 3.56 -12.26
CA TYR A 134 -2.18 3.49 -11.15
C TYR A 134 -1.24 4.70 -11.08
N ILE A 135 -0.85 5.26 -12.23
CA ILE A 135 -0.02 6.47 -12.29
C ILE A 135 -0.71 7.63 -11.58
N ARG A 136 -1.94 7.96 -12.01
CA ARG A 136 -2.73 9.04 -11.43
C ARG A 136 -2.92 8.86 -9.91
N ASN A 137 -3.20 7.64 -9.47
CA ASN A 137 -3.39 7.37 -8.03
C ASN A 137 -2.09 7.58 -7.24
N SER A 138 -0.97 7.09 -7.75
CA SER A 138 0.35 7.22 -7.10
C SER A 138 0.77 8.69 -6.99
N VAL A 139 0.53 9.49 -8.04
CA VAL A 139 0.78 10.95 -8.01
C VAL A 139 -0.04 11.63 -6.92
N PHE A 140 -1.35 11.34 -6.84
CA PHE A 140 -2.19 11.95 -5.80
C PHE A 140 -1.79 11.53 -4.38
N GLU A 141 -1.36 10.29 -4.17
CA GLU A 141 -0.84 9.82 -2.89
C GLU A 141 0.43 10.59 -2.50
N ALA A 142 1.38 10.73 -3.43
CA ALA A 142 2.60 11.50 -3.24
C ALA A 142 2.32 12.98 -2.93
N GLU A 143 1.39 13.62 -3.67
CA GLU A 143 1.00 15.01 -3.41
C GLU A 143 0.39 15.20 -2.02
N ARG A 144 -0.47 14.27 -1.59
CA ARG A 144 -1.08 14.31 -0.25
C ARG A 144 -0.04 14.11 0.85
N ALA A 145 0.89 13.18 0.66
CA ALA A 145 1.99 12.96 1.60
C ALA A 145 2.89 14.20 1.70
N SER A 146 3.28 14.76 0.55
CA SER A 146 4.09 15.99 0.44
C SER A 146 3.45 17.13 1.21
N LYS A 147 2.15 17.37 1.00
CA LYS A 147 1.39 18.39 1.70
C LYS A 147 1.39 18.18 3.21
N ARG A 148 1.03 16.99 3.68
CA ARG A 148 0.95 16.69 5.13
C ARG A 148 2.31 16.79 5.82
N LEU A 149 3.37 16.31 5.17
CA LEU A 149 4.73 16.40 5.72
C LEU A 149 5.19 17.85 5.77
N THR A 150 4.98 18.62 4.69
CA THR A 150 5.30 20.06 4.65
C THR A 150 4.60 20.83 5.78
N GLU A 151 3.31 20.58 5.99
CA GLU A 151 2.53 21.19 7.08
C GLU A 151 3.08 20.81 8.46
N ALA A 152 3.50 19.55 8.65
CA ALA A 152 4.01 19.05 9.92
C ALA A 152 5.40 19.58 10.28
N VAL A 153 6.28 19.77 9.29
CA VAL A 153 7.70 20.14 9.52
C VAL A 153 8.00 21.62 9.29
N GLY A 154 7.09 22.37 8.67
CA GLY A 154 7.23 23.82 8.45
C GLY A 154 8.17 24.21 7.30
N PHE A 155 8.64 23.26 6.49
CA PHE A 155 9.41 23.50 5.27
C PHE A 155 8.93 22.58 4.14
N PRO A 156 9.15 22.95 2.86
CA PRO A 156 8.69 22.15 1.73
C PRO A 156 9.29 20.74 1.72
N VAL A 157 8.43 19.73 1.63
CA VAL A 157 8.78 18.31 1.45
C VAL A 157 8.12 17.79 0.19
N THR A 158 8.91 17.20 -0.70
CA THR A 158 8.42 16.48 -1.88
C THR A 158 8.55 14.98 -1.65
N ALA A 159 7.44 14.26 -1.79
CA ALA A 159 7.42 12.82 -1.81
C ALA A 159 7.44 12.31 -3.26
N HIS A 160 8.27 11.30 -3.53
CA HIS A 160 8.44 10.70 -4.85
C HIS A 160 7.60 9.42 -4.95
N PRO A 161 6.65 9.31 -5.90
CA PRO A 161 5.80 8.14 -6.04
C PRO A 161 6.55 6.96 -6.67
N VAL A 162 6.42 5.79 -6.04
CA VAL A 162 6.91 4.52 -6.52
C VAL A 162 5.74 3.54 -6.63
N LEU A 163 5.62 2.89 -7.78
CA LEU A 163 4.64 1.85 -8.02
C LEU A 163 5.35 0.49 -8.08
N ALA A 164 5.20 -0.30 -7.01
CA ALA A 164 5.84 -1.59 -6.86
C ALA A 164 4.91 -2.72 -7.29
N PHE A 165 5.36 -3.52 -8.26
CA PHE A 165 4.65 -4.70 -8.73
C PHE A 165 5.19 -5.97 -8.07
N VAL A 166 4.30 -6.74 -7.44
CA VAL A 166 4.64 -8.02 -6.80
C VAL A 166 4.27 -9.17 -7.73
N ASP A 167 5.25 -10.05 -7.94
CA ASP A 167 5.22 -11.25 -8.79
C ASP A 167 4.72 -11.06 -10.24
N PRO A 168 5.01 -9.93 -10.93
CA PRO A 168 4.64 -9.82 -12.34
C PRO A 168 5.38 -10.89 -13.16
N LYS A 169 4.75 -11.43 -14.20
CA LYS A 169 5.45 -12.25 -15.19
C LYS A 169 6.50 -11.42 -15.94
N GLU A 170 6.19 -10.15 -16.16
CA GLU A 170 7.01 -9.22 -16.91
C GLU A 170 6.57 -7.79 -16.60
N LEU A 171 7.54 -6.88 -16.51
CA LEU A 171 7.32 -5.44 -16.52
C LEU A 171 8.01 -4.87 -17.78
N ALA A 172 7.24 -4.49 -18.80
CA ALA A 172 7.75 -4.01 -20.08
C ALA A 172 7.54 -2.50 -20.27
N GLY A 173 8.41 -1.88 -21.07
CA GLY A 173 8.34 -0.45 -21.37
C GLY A 173 9.10 0.44 -20.39
N LYS A 174 8.66 1.70 -20.25
CA LYS A 174 9.35 2.71 -19.45
C LYS A 174 9.31 2.37 -17.95
N ARG A 175 10.35 2.78 -17.23
CA ARG A 175 10.43 2.63 -15.76
C ARG A 175 10.10 3.91 -15.00
N ASP A 176 9.95 5.01 -15.71
CA ASP A 176 9.39 6.24 -15.21
C ASP A 176 8.21 6.64 -16.10
N LEU A 177 7.09 6.98 -15.48
CA LEU A 177 5.91 7.44 -16.18
C LEU A 177 5.26 8.58 -15.39
N ASP A 178 5.28 9.77 -15.97
CA ASP A 178 4.77 11.01 -15.35
C ASP A 178 5.36 11.23 -13.94
N GLY A 179 6.65 10.91 -13.75
CA GLY A 179 7.37 11.06 -12.48
C GLY A 179 7.10 9.97 -11.43
N VAL A 180 6.34 8.93 -11.80
CA VAL A 180 6.16 7.72 -10.99
C VAL A 180 7.22 6.70 -11.39
N HIS A 181 8.00 6.21 -10.44
CA HIS A 181 8.98 5.15 -10.67
C HIS A 181 8.29 3.78 -10.60
N LEU A 182 8.38 2.98 -11.65
CA LEU A 182 7.81 1.64 -11.75
C LEU A 182 8.89 0.60 -11.44
N VAL A 183 8.64 -0.27 -10.48
CA VAL A 183 9.62 -1.26 -10.04
C VAL A 183 9.00 -2.65 -9.93
N ASP A 184 9.82 -3.66 -10.15
CA ASP A 184 9.56 -4.99 -9.58
C ASP A 184 9.89 -4.91 -8.08
N ALA A 185 9.00 -5.40 -7.23
CA ALA A 185 9.19 -5.35 -5.78
C ALA A 185 10.50 -6.02 -5.34
N ALA A 186 10.97 -7.06 -6.04
CA ALA A 186 12.25 -7.70 -5.74
C ALA A 186 13.46 -6.77 -5.94
N GLY A 187 13.33 -5.73 -6.78
CA GLY A 187 14.35 -4.72 -7.04
C GLY A 187 14.17 -3.41 -6.29
N LEU A 188 13.17 -3.30 -5.41
CA LEU A 188 12.74 -2.04 -4.78
C LEU A 188 13.88 -1.28 -4.09
N ARG A 189 14.80 -1.99 -3.43
CA ARG A 189 15.91 -1.37 -2.70
C ARG A 189 16.89 -0.59 -3.57
N SER A 190 17.02 -0.97 -4.84
CA SER A 190 17.91 -0.28 -5.79
C SER A 190 17.25 0.93 -6.43
N ALA A 191 15.96 1.13 -6.20
CA ALA A 191 15.15 2.20 -6.79
C ALA A 191 14.83 3.36 -5.82
N LEU A 192 15.19 3.20 -4.55
CA LEU A 192 15.07 4.19 -3.47
C LEU A 192 16.46 4.74 -3.10
#